data_AF-A0A3D8K215-F1
#
_entry.id   AF-A0A3D8K215-F1
#
_cell.length_a   1.000
_cell.length_b   1.000
_cell.length_c   1.000
_cell.angle_alpha   90.00
_cell.angle_beta   90.00
_cell.angle_gamma   90.00
#
_symmetry.space_group_name_H-M   'P 1'
#
loop_
_entity.id
_entity.type
_entity.pdbx_description
1 polymer ?
#
loop_
_entity_poly.entity_id
_entity_poly.type
_entity_poly.pdbx_seq_one_letter_code
_entity_poly.pdbx_strand_id
1 'polypeptide(L)'
;MFSSLGRRPIAEITPLELLTALRRIERRGAIDTAHRSLQKCGQIFRYAVVTGRVSHDPTTDLHEALKPAPKQHYASITDPKEVGALMRAIRGYAGGFETKCALFIGILTFVRPGELRKAEWSE
;
A
#
# COMPACT_ATOMS: atom_id res chain seq x y z
N MET A 1 -1.06 14.45 -2.72
CA MET A 1 -1.44 15.02 -1.40
C MET A 1 -0.43 16.05 -0.93
N PHE A 2 0.86 15.69 -0.85
CA PHE A 2 1.92 16.60 -0.39
C PHE A 2 2.07 17.90 -1.20
N SER A 3 1.71 17.91 -2.48
CA SER A 3 1.84 19.11 -3.32
C SER A 3 0.82 20.22 -3.05
N SER A 4 -0.36 19.91 -2.48
CA SER A 4 -1.43 20.90 -2.26
C SER A 4 -1.54 21.40 -0.83
N LEU A 5 -1.29 20.54 0.17
CA LEU A 5 -1.43 20.88 1.59
C LEU A 5 -0.09 21.00 2.33
N GLY A 6 0.99 20.43 1.79
CA GLY A 6 2.26 20.27 2.52
C GLY A 6 3.02 21.57 2.84
N ARG A 7 2.64 22.70 2.23
CA ARG A 7 3.25 24.01 2.51
C ARG A 7 2.44 24.88 3.46
N ARG A 8 1.24 24.44 3.87
CA ARG A 8 0.35 25.22 4.73
C ARG A 8 0.63 24.91 6.20
N PRO A 9 0.55 25.90 7.10
CA PRO A 9 0.58 25.65 8.54
C PRO A 9 -0.52 24.65 8.91
N ILE A 10 -0.17 23.64 9.71
CA ILE A 10 -1.09 22.54 10.06
C ILE A 10 -2.36 23.02 10.76
N ALA A 11 -2.27 24.11 11.52
CA ALA A 11 -3.39 24.73 12.21
C ALA A 11 -4.43 25.38 11.29
N GLU A 12 -4.07 25.66 10.03
CA GLU A 12 -4.96 26.29 9.06
C GLU A 12 -5.59 25.30 8.07
N ILE A 13 -5.22 24.02 8.15
CA ILE A 13 -5.75 23.00 7.25
C ILE A 13 -7.15 22.60 7.74
N THR A 14 -8.15 22.89 6.92
CA THR A 14 -9.54 22.55 7.25
C THR A 14 -9.87 21.10 6.89
N PRO A 15 -10.87 20.47 7.55
CA PRO A 15 -11.35 19.13 7.18
C PRO A 15 -11.78 19.03 5.71
N LEU A 16 -12.42 20.07 5.17
CA LEU A 16 -12.89 20.11 3.79
C LEU A 16 -11.74 20.13 2.77
N GLU A 17 -10.67 20.88 3.06
CA GLU A 17 -9.49 20.90 2.21
C GLU A 17 -8.76 19.55 2.23
N LEU A 18 -8.67 18.94 3.41
CA LEU A 18 -8.12 17.60 3.56
C LEU A 18 -8.92 16.57 2.76
N LEU A 19 -10.25 16.57 2.91
CA LEU A 19 -11.16 15.70 2.15
C LEU A 19 -11.04 15.94 0.64
N THR A 20 -10.91 17.19 0.21
CA THR A 20 -10.75 17.56 -1.20
C THR A 20 -9.45 16.98 -1.78
N ALA A 21 -8.35 17.03 -1.03
CA ALA A 21 -7.09 16.42 -1.42
C ALA A 21 -7.18 14.89 -1.50
N LEU A 22 -7.90 14.25 -0.58
CA LEU A 22 -8.13 12.80 -0.57
C LEU A 22 -9.03 12.35 -1.74
N ARG A 23 -10.14 13.06 -1.98
CA ARG A 23 -11.04 12.80 -3.12
C ARG A 23 -10.34 12.96 -4.47
N ARG A 24 -9.29 13.78 -4.57
CA ARG A 24 -8.47 13.85 -5.80
C ARG A 24 -7.71 12.54 -6.06
N ILE A 25 -7.26 11.86 -5.01
CA ILE A 25 -6.62 10.54 -5.11
C ILE A 25 -7.67 9.49 -5.46
N GLU A 26 -8.79 9.50 -4.76
CA GLU A 26 -9.91 8.57 -4.97
C GLU A 26 -10.44 8.63 -6.41
N ARG A 27 -10.65 9.84 -6.97
CA ARG A 27 -11.13 10.04 -8.35
C ARG A 27 -10.22 9.45 -9.43
N ARG A 28 -8.96 9.13 -9.10
CA ARG A 28 -8.03 8.43 -10.01
C ARG A 28 -8.19 6.90 -9.97
N GLY A 29 -9.12 6.39 -9.15
CA GLY A 29 -9.30 4.95 -8.89
C GLY A 29 -8.40 4.41 -7.77
N ALA A 30 -7.51 5.22 -7.19
CA ALA A 30 -6.56 4.80 -6.17
C ALA A 30 -7.14 4.84 -4.75
N ILE A 31 -8.23 4.09 -4.52
CA ILE A 31 -9.02 4.14 -3.27
C ILE A 31 -8.18 3.73 -2.05
N ASP A 32 -7.44 2.62 -2.13
CA ASP A 32 -6.53 2.21 -1.05
C ASP A 32 -5.46 3.26 -0.74
N THR A 33 -4.99 3.96 -1.77
CA THR A 33 -4.01 5.04 -1.59
C THR A 33 -4.64 6.22 -0.86
N ALA A 34 -5.92 6.53 -1.13
CA ALA A 34 -6.64 7.57 -0.41
C ALA A 34 -6.79 7.22 1.08
N HIS A 35 -7.23 6.00 1.41
CA HIS A 35 -7.34 5.52 2.80
C HIS A 35 -6.00 5.53 3.54
N ARG A 36 -4.94 4.99 2.93
CA ARG A 36 -3.58 5.03 3.52
C ARG A 36 -3.07 6.45 3.70
N SER A 37 -3.46 7.37 2.81
CA SER A 37 -3.09 8.78 2.95
C SER A 37 -3.84 9.45 4.10
N LEU A 38 -5.14 9.16 4.27
CA LEU A 38 -5.93 9.62 5.41
C LEU A 38 -5.35 9.11 6.73
N GLN A 39 -4.98 7.82 6.80
CA GLN A 39 -4.33 7.23 7.98
C GLN A 39 -3.03 7.96 8.35
N LYS A 40 -2.18 8.26 7.36
CA LYS A 40 -0.95 9.04 7.59
C LYS A 40 -1.24 10.46 8.06
N CYS A 41 -2.24 11.12 7.46
CA CYS A 41 -2.68 12.44 7.93
C CYS A 41 -3.16 12.38 9.38
N GLY A 42 -3.95 11.38 9.76
CA GLY A 42 -4.38 11.21 11.16
C GLY A 42 -3.21 11.03 12.12
N GLN A 43 -2.18 10.26 11.75
CA GLN A 43 -0.95 10.16 12.56
C GLN A 43 -0.26 11.53 12.74
N ILE A 44 -0.18 12.33 11.68
CA ILE A 44 0.42 13.67 11.70
C ILE A 44 -0.40 14.63 12.57
N PHE A 45 -1.73 14.67 12.38
CA PHE A 45 -2.61 15.55 13.17
C PHE A 45 -2.65 15.14 14.64
N ARG A 46 -2.70 13.85 14.95
CA ARG A 46 -2.64 13.37 16.34
C ARG A 46 -1.34 13.76 17.04
N TYR A 47 -0.21 13.67 16.34
CA TYR A 47 1.06 14.18 16.88
C TYR A 47 1.01 15.70 17.10
N ALA A 48 0.42 16.45 16.17
CA ALA A 48 0.25 17.89 16.30
C ALA A 48 -0.66 18.28 17.48
N VAL A 49 -1.70 17.49 17.79
CA VAL A 49 -2.56 17.68 18.97
C VAL A 49 -1.75 17.52 20.25
N VAL A 50 -1.05 16.40 20.42
CA VAL A 50 -0.27 16.11 21.64
C VAL A 50 0.82 17.15 21.89
N THR A 51 1.34 17.77 20.83
CA THR A 51 2.37 18.78 20.91
C THR A 51 1.84 20.23 20.89
N GLY A 52 0.53 20.42 21.01
CA GLY A 52 -0.10 21.74 21.13
C GLY A 52 -0.12 22.59 19.85
N ARG A 53 0.14 22.00 18.68
CA ARG A 53 0.12 22.71 17.39
C ARG A 53 -1.27 22.88 16.81
N VAL A 54 -2.19 21.98 17.14
CA VAL A 54 -3.61 22.02 16.77
C VAL A 54 -4.45 21.55 17.96
N SER A 55 -5.72 21.96 18.01
CA SER A 55 -6.63 21.60 19.11
C SER A 55 -7.32 20.25 18.94
N HIS A 56 -7.45 19.76 17.71
CA HIS A 56 -8.20 18.55 17.38
C HIS A 56 -7.67 17.89 16.10
N ASP A 57 -7.96 16.59 15.94
CA ASP A 57 -7.63 15.81 14.74
C ASP A 57 -8.84 15.82 13.78
N PRO A 58 -8.76 16.51 12.62
CA PRO A 58 -9.86 16.59 11.66
C PRO A 58 -10.05 15.29 10.85
N THR A 59 -9.20 14.27 11.02
CA THR A 59 -9.23 13.07 10.18
C THR A 59 -10.25 12.02 10.64
N THR A 60 -10.68 12.07 11.91
CA THR A 60 -11.63 11.11 12.49
C THR A 60 -12.96 11.09 11.74
N ASP A 61 -13.46 12.28 11.36
CA ASP A 61 -14.77 12.43 10.74
C ASP A 61 -14.73 12.16 9.22
N LEU A 62 -13.54 11.98 8.65
CA LEU A 62 -13.34 11.83 7.20
C LEU A 62 -13.26 10.38 6.76
N HIS A 63 -13.19 9.43 7.68
CA HIS A 63 -13.05 8.01 7.34
C HIS A 63 -14.25 7.48 6.55
N GLU A 64 -15.47 7.87 6.94
CA GLU A 64 -16.71 7.48 6.25
C GLU A 64 -16.98 8.32 4.99
N ALA A 65 -16.24 9.41 4.78
CA ALA A 65 -16.42 10.30 3.64
C ALA A 65 -15.74 9.80 2.35
N LEU A 66 -14.91 8.75 2.45
CA LEU A 66 -14.25 8.09 1.34
C LEU A 66 -15.01 6.83 0.93
N LYS A 67 -14.99 6.52 -0.37
CA LYS A 67 -15.53 5.27 -0.90
C LYS A 67 -14.86 4.07 -0.22
N PRO A 68 -15.60 3.01 0.09
CA PRO A 68 -15.00 1.78 0.59
C PRO A 68 -14.03 1.21 -0.45
N ALA A 69 -12.87 0.74 0.02
CA ALA A 69 -11.94 0.03 -0.86
C ALA A 69 -12.56 -1.32 -1.28
N PRO A 70 -12.56 -1.66 -2.58
CA PRO A 70 -13.02 -2.97 -3.02
C PRO A 70 -12.12 -4.05 -2.40
N LYS A 71 -12.73 -4.99 -1.67
CA LYS A 71 -11.99 -6.06 -1.03
C LYS A 71 -11.83 -7.22 -2.00
N GLN A 72 -10.62 -7.41 -2.51
CA GLN A 72 -10.24 -8.61 -3.24
C GLN A 72 -9.25 -9.43 -2.42
N HIS A 73 -9.59 -10.69 -2.18
CA HIS A 73 -8.70 -11.63 -1.50
C HIS A 73 -7.76 -12.27 -2.53
N TYR A 74 -6.46 -12.24 -2.26
CA TYR A 74 -5.46 -12.99 -3.02
C TYR A 74 -5.40 -14.43 -2.48
N ALA A 75 -6.31 -15.28 -2.95
CA ALA A 75 -6.38 -16.67 -2.51
C ALA A 75 -5.13 -17.45 -2.96
N SER A 76 -4.58 -18.25 -2.06
CA SER A 76 -3.49 -19.18 -2.39
C SER A 76 -4.02 -20.31 -3.26
N ILE A 77 -3.21 -20.77 -4.20
CA ILE A 77 -3.48 -21.99 -4.97
C ILE A 77 -3.34 -23.19 -4.01
N THR A 78 -4.42 -23.94 -3.82
CA THR A 78 -4.44 -25.12 -2.94
C THR A 78 -4.65 -26.43 -3.68
N ASP A 79 -5.20 -26.41 -4.90
CA ASP A 79 -5.34 -27.61 -5.74
C ASP A 79 -3.96 -28.06 -6.27
N PRO A 80 -3.51 -29.28 -5.97
CA PRO A 80 -2.26 -29.83 -6.50
C PRO A 80 -2.14 -29.76 -8.03
N LYS A 81 -3.25 -29.86 -8.78
CA LYS A 81 -3.22 -29.76 -10.25
C LYS A 81 -2.87 -28.34 -10.72
N GLU A 82 -3.44 -27.33 -10.07
CA GLU A 82 -3.16 -25.93 -10.34
C GLU A 82 -1.74 -25.55 -9.91
N VAL A 83 -1.25 -26.07 -8.78
CA VAL A 83 0.17 -25.94 -8.39
C VAL A 83 1.07 -26.54 -9.47
N GLY A 84 0.73 -27.72 -9.97
CA GLY A 84 1.45 -28.35 -11.08
C GLY A 84 1.47 -27.48 -12.34
N ALA A 85 0.37 -26.78 -12.66
CA ALA A 85 0.29 -25.86 -13.78
C ALA A 85 1.20 -24.62 -13.58
N LEU A 86 1.22 -24.04 -12.37
CA LEU A 86 2.12 -22.96 -12.01
C LEU A 86 3.60 -23.38 -12.17
N MET A 87 3.97 -24.56 -11.68
CA MET A 87 5.34 -25.08 -11.82
C MET A 87 5.76 -25.24 -13.28
N ARG A 88 4.85 -25.70 -14.15
CA ARG A 88 5.10 -25.79 -15.60
C ARG A 88 5.25 -24.40 -16.24
N ALA A 89 4.42 -23.43 -15.84
CA ALA A 89 4.53 -22.06 -16.33
C ALA A 89 5.88 -21.42 -15.94
N ILE A 90 6.35 -21.64 -14.72
CA ILE A 90 7.67 -21.16 -14.26
C ILE A 90 8.80 -21.83 -15.03
N ARG A 91 8.71 -23.15 -15.26
CA ARG A 91 9.66 -23.89 -16.12
C ARG A 91 9.71 -23.34 -17.55
N GLY A 92 8.55 -22.98 -18.09
CA GLY A 92 8.38 -22.43 -19.44
C GLY A 92 8.63 -20.92 -19.54
N TYR A 93 8.93 -20.22 -18.45
CA TYR A 93 9.17 -18.77 -18.48
C TYR A 93 10.36 -18.45 -19.39
N ALA A 94 10.10 -17.59 -20.39
CA ALA A 94 11.04 -17.21 -21.44
C ALA A 94 11.58 -15.77 -21.29
N GLY A 95 11.34 -15.12 -20.16
CA GLY A 95 11.95 -13.83 -19.83
C GLY A 95 13.36 -13.97 -19.27
N GLY A 96 13.78 -13.02 -18.44
CA GLY A 96 15.13 -13.00 -17.84
C GLY A 96 15.46 -14.25 -17.03
N PHE A 97 16.69 -14.74 -17.19
CA PHE A 97 17.18 -15.95 -16.51
C PHE A 97 17.14 -15.77 -14.99
N GLU A 98 17.54 -14.61 -14.50
CA GLU A 98 17.50 -14.21 -13.09
C GLU A 98 16.07 -14.24 -12.53
N THR A 99 15.08 -13.81 -13.30
CA THR A 99 13.67 -13.86 -12.90
C THR A 99 13.19 -15.32 -12.82
N LYS A 100 13.59 -16.16 -13.78
CA LYS A 100 13.29 -17.60 -13.76
C LYS A 100 13.85 -18.28 -12.51
N CYS A 101 15.13 -18.04 -12.20
CA CYS A 101 15.77 -18.56 -10.99
C CYS A 101 15.08 -18.06 -9.72
N ALA A 102 14.74 -16.77 -9.65
CA ALA A 102 14.02 -16.21 -8.50
C ALA A 102 12.63 -16.84 -8.32
N LEU A 103 11.88 -17.10 -9.40
CA LEU A 103 10.60 -17.80 -9.32
C LEU A 103 10.76 -19.22 -8.75
N PHE A 104 11.81 -19.94 -9.14
CA PHE A 104 12.10 -21.27 -8.62
C PHE A 104 12.50 -21.26 -7.15
N ILE A 105 13.48 -20.43 -6.79
CA ILE A 105 13.98 -20.35 -5.40
C ILE A 105 12.86 -19.86 -4.48
N GLY A 106 12.05 -18.89 -4.94
CA GLY A 106 10.91 -18.38 -4.19
C GLY A 106 9.88 -19.46 -3.85
N ILE A 107 9.66 -20.45 -4.73
CA ILE A 107 8.78 -21.59 -4.43
C ILE A 107 9.41 -22.58 -3.45
N LEU A 108 10.73 -22.79 -3.53
CA LEU A 108 11.40 -23.75 -2.64
C LEU A 108 11.56 -23.21 -1.22
N THR A 109 11.68 -21.89 -1.06
CA THR A 109 12.02 -21.24 0.21
C THR A 109 10.86 -20.44 0.81
N PHE A 110 9.85 -20.07 0.02
CA PHE A 110 8.70 -19.26 0.43
C PHE A 110 9.05 -17.91 1.08
N VAL A 111 10.27 -17.41 0.87
CA VAL A 111 10.67 -16.09 1.37
C VAL A 111 9.98 -14.99 0.57
N ARG A 112 9.90 -13.80 1.15
CA ARG A 112 9.34 -12.64 0.43
C ARG A 112 10.26 -12.25 -0.72
N PRO A 113 9.73 -11.75 -1.86
CA PRO A 113 10.56 -11.31 -2.98
C PRO A 113 11.61 -10.25 -2.63
N GLY A 114 11.34 -9.44 -1.59
CA GLY A 114 12.29 -8.45 -1.08
C GLY A 114 13.55 -9.08 -0.46
N GLU A 115 13.37 -10.17 0.29
CA GLU A 115 14.48 -10.91 0.92
C GLU A 115 15.23 -11.72 -0.15
N LEU A 116 14.51 -12.41 -1.03
CA LEU A 116 15.12 -13.21 -2.09
C LEU A 116 16.05 -12.40 -2.99
N ARG A 117 15.69 -11.16 -3.32
CA ARG A 117 16.52 -10.28 -4.16
C ARG A 117 17.81 -9.81 -3.48
N LYS A 118 17.89 -9.93 -2.16
CA LYS A 118 19.04 -9.50 -1.36
C LYS A 118 19.86 -10.69 -0.85
N ALA A 119 19.44 -11.92 -1.17
CA ALA A 119 20.12 -13.12 -0.71
C ALA A 119 21.54 -13.20 -1.26
N GLU A 120 22.48 -13.61 -0.42
CA GLU A 120 23.89 -13.75 -0.75
C GLU A 120 24.32 -15.22 -0.64
N TRP A 121 25.36 -15.61 -1.38
CA TRP A 121 25.87 -16.99 -1.34
C TRP A 121 26.46 -17.41 0.00
N SER A 122 26.85 -16.45 0.83
CA SER A 122 27.42 -16.68 2.17
C SER A 122 26.38 -16.89 3.26
N GLU A 123 25.09 -16.73 2.96
CA GLU A 123 24.00 -17.01 3.89
C GLU A 123 23.85 -18.51 4.20
#